data_AF-X0W723-F1
#
_entry.id   AF-X0W723-F1
#
_cell.length_a   1.000
_cell.length_b   1.000
_cell.length_c   1.000
_cell.angle_alpha   90.00
_cell.angle_beta   90.00
_cell.angle_gamma   90.00
#
_symmetry.space_group_name_H-M   'P 1'
#
loop_
_entity.id
_entity.type
_entity.pdbx_description
1 polymer ?
#
loop_
_entity_poly.entity_id
_entity_poly.type
_entity_poly.pdbx_seq_one_letter_code
_entity_poly.pdbx_strand_id
1 'polypeptide(L)'
;WQLRAITCEIPKINLGDYKKDIAGIARGKQIWTPEKGSPKQGKENEKDLSREEKEQEVMKALLNSIKVTVPKILIDEDVNSRLSQLLERIEKLGLTLESYLSSLRKTPDSLRKEYKEQSRQSITLDLVLNEIAKQEEIKVSKEQVEAAIKASGADPTLKEKLDTPEQRRFIEAILRKRAALDSLIALI
;
A
#
# COMPACT_ATOMS: atom_id res chain seq x y z
N TRP A 1 22.10 35.95 8.28
CA TRP A 1 21.61 34.57 8.52
C TRP A 1 21.09 34.04 7.20
N GLN A 2 21.59 32.91 6.71
CA GLN A 2 21.05 32.25 5.51
C GLN A 2 20.19 31.07 5.97
N LEU A 3 18.88 31.14 5.73
CA LEU A 3 18.00 29.99 5.90
C LEU A 3 18.11 29.10 4.67
N ARG A 4 18.46 27.82 4.87
CA ARG A 4 18.39 26.79 3.83
C ARG A 4 17.21 25.89 4.15
N ALA A 5 16.17 25.94 3.31
CA ALA A 5 15.06 25.01 3.35
C ALA A 5 15.25 23.93 2.27
N ILE A 6 14.93 22.69 2.60
CA ILE A 6 14.89 21.57 1.65
C ILE A 6 13.43 21.20 1.48
N THR A 7 12.92 21.29 0.26
CA THR A 7 11.53 20.94 -0.07
C THR A 7 11.48 19.74 -1.00
N CYS A 8 10.35 19.05 -1.02
CA CYS A 8 10.04 18.02 -2.00
C CYS A 8 8.92 18.47 -2.91
N GLU A 9 9.07 18.17 -4.19
CA GLU A 9 8.00 18.27 -5.16
C GLU A 9 7.45 16.88 -5.46
N ILE A 10 6.15 16.83 -5.78
CA ILE A 10 5.49 15.59 -6.19
C ILE A 10 6.12 15.15 -7.52
N PRO A 11 6.70 13.93 -7.61
CA PRO A 11 7.31 13.49 -8.86
C PRO A 11 6.24 13.32 -9.94
N LYS A 12 6.59 13.64 -11.19
CA LYS A 12 5.73 13.32 -12.34
C LYS A 12 5.69 11.81 -12.53
N ILE A 13 4.49 11.24 -12.53
CA ILE A 13 4.26 9.79 -12.69
C ILE A 13 3.76 9.56 -14.10
N ASN A 14 4.45 8.71 -14.86
CA ASN A 14 3.95 8.23 -16.14
C ASN A 14 3.34 6.85 -15.93
N LEU A 15 2.02 6.76 -16.07
CA LEU A 15 1.28 5.53 -15.79
C LEU A 15 1.41 4.47 -16.90
N GLY A 16 1.88 4.84 -18.11
CA GLY A 16 2.07 3.90 -19.21
C GLY A 16 0.82 3.07 -19.53
N ASP A 17 1.02 1.84 -20.01
CA ASP A 17 -0.04 0.87 -20.36
C ASP A 17 -0.36 -0.11 -19.20
N TYR A 18 -0.43 0.40 -17.96
CA TYR A 18 -0.60 -0.42 -16.75
C TYR A 18 -1.80 -1.39 -16.79
N LYS A 19 -2.89 -1.03 -17.47
CA LYS A 19 -4.08 -1.90 -17.62
C LYS A 19 -3.78 -3.18 -18.41
N LYS A 20 -2.91 -3.10 -19.42
CA LYS A 20 -2.53 -4.27 -20.24
C LYS A 20 -1.64 -5.22 -19.46
N ASP A 21 -0.75 -4.69 -18.63
CA ASP A 21 0.13 -5.48 -17.77
C ASP A 21 -0.68 -6.24 -16.72
N ILE A 22 -1.66 -5.57 -16.09
CA ILE A 22 -2.58 -6.17 -15.11
C ILE A 22 -3.45 -7.25 -15.77
N ALA A 23 -4.04 -6.97 -16.93
CA ALA A 23 -4.76 -7.99 -17.73
C ALA A 23 -3.85 -9.09 -18.30
N GLY A 24 -2.53 -8.88 -18.30
CA GLY A 24 -1.52 -9.88 -18.64
C GLY A 24 -1.29 -10.90 -17.51
N ILE A 25 -1.52 -10.53 -16.25
CA ILE A 25 -1.35 -11.40 -15.08
C ILE A 25 -2.35 -12.57 -15.12
N ALA A 26 -3.62 -12.27 -15.41
CA ALA A 26 -4.66 -13.30 -15.60
C ALA A 26 -4.24 -14.33 -16.67
N ARG A 27 -3.54 -13.89 -17.73
CA ARG A 27 -3.05 -14.75 -18.83
C ARG A 27 -1.75 -15.49 -18.51
N GLY A 28 -0.81 -14.86 -17.80
CA GLY A 28 0.49 -15.47 -17.45
C GLY A 28 0.36 -16.61 -16.44
N LYS A 29 -0.64 -16.54 -15.55
CA LYS A 29 -0.90 -17.59 -14.56
C LYS A 29 -1.55 -18.84 -15.17
N GLN A 30 -2.22 -18.70 -16.31
CA GLN A 30 -2.66 -19.84 -17.12
C GLN A 30 -1.47 -20.63 -17.71
N ILE A 31 -0.27 -20.04 -17.77
CA ILE A 31 0.92 -20.63 -18.39
C ILE A 31 1.87 -21.27 -17.36
N TRP A 32 1.97 -20.76 -16.12
CA TRP A 32 2.85 -21.33 -15.08
C TRP A 32 2.11 -22.31 -14.16
N THR A 33 1.73 -23.46 -14.70
CA THR A 33 1.43 -24.65 -13.89
C THR A 33 2.59 -25.62 -14.06
N PRO A 34 3.41 -25.90 -13.03
CA PRO A 34 4.54 -26.81 -13.21
C PRO A 34 4.02 -28.23 -13.46
N GLU A 35 4.27 -28.69 -14.69
CA GLU A 35 3.95 -30.01 -15.19
C GLU A 35 4.77 -31.08 -14.46
N LYS A 36 4.19 -31.68 -13.40
CA LYS A 36 4.53 -33.05 -12.97
C LYS A 36 3.31 -33.76 -12.39
N GLY A 37 2.73 -34.67 -13.19
CA GLY A 37 2.22 -35.93 -12.65
C GLY A 37 0.71 -36.21 -12.75
N SER A 38 0.30 -36.65 -13.94
CA SER A 38 -0.79 -37.62 -14.25
C SER A 38 -2.28 -37.21 -14.18
N PRO A 39 -3.11 -37.77 -15.09
CA PRO A 39 -4.39 -37.19 -15.51
C PRO A 39 -5.57 -37.88 -14.82
N LYS A 40 -6.46 -37.11 -14.17
CA LYS A 40 -7.81 -37.57 -13.85
C LYS A 40 -8.81 -36.41 -13.93
N GLN A 41 -9.67 -36.52 -14.94
CA GLN A 41 -11.08 -36.16 -14.99
C GLN A 41 -11.67 -35.49 -13.75
N GLY A 42 -12.28 -34.32 -13.98
CA GLY A 42 -13.25 -33.72 -13.07
C GLY A 42 -13.18 -32.19 -13.14
N LYS A 43 -14.22 -31.57 -13.70
CA LYS A 43 -14.50 -30.14 -13.51
C LYS A 43 -14.56 -29.84 -12.00
N GLU A 44 -14.32 -28.57 -11.64
CA GLU A 44 -14.39 -28.00 -10.28
C GLU A 44 -13.05 -28.01 -9.52
N ASN A 45 -12.27 -26.95 -9.74
CA ASN A 45 -11.59 -26.11 -8.74
C ASN A 45 -10.60 -25.19 -9.50
N GLU A 46 -11.13 -24.27 -10.30
CA GLU A 46 -10.42 -23.00 -10.47
C GLU A 46 -10.34 -22.42 -9.07
N LYS A 47 -9.16 -22.48 -8.43
CA LYS A 47 -8.96 -21.74 -7.19
C LYS A 47 -9.11 -20.27 -7.54
N ASP A 48 -10.30 -19.73 -7.34
CA ASP A 48 -10.50 -18.29 -7.26
C ASP A 48 -9.46 -17.78 -6.26
N LEU A 49 -8.48 -17.03 -6.78
CA LEU A 49 -7.42 -16.47 -5.96
C LEU A 49 -8.07 -15.67 -4.84
N SER A 50 -7.56 -15.83 -3.62
CA SER A 50 -8.03 -15.02 -2.51
C SER A 50 -7.87 -13.55 -2.88
N ARG A 51 -8.78 -12.69 -2.42
CA ARG A 51 -8.72 -11.24 -2.65
C ARG A 51 -7.33 -10.69 -2.30
N GLU A 52 -6.73 -11.19 -1.22
CA GLU A 52 -5.38 -10.84 -0.77
C GLU A 52 -4.29 -11.22 -1.79
N GLU A 53 -4.40 -12.37 -2.43
CA GLU A 53 -3.44 -12.80 -3.45
C GLU A 53 -3.54 -11.94 -4.71
N LYS A 54 -4.77 -11.62 -5.15
CA LYS A 54 -5.01 -10.70 -6.27
C LYS A 54 -4.45 -9.31 -5.97
N GLU A 55 -4.66 -8.80 -4.75
CA GLU A 55 -4.09 -7.53 -4.29
C GLU A 55 -2.56 -7.50 -4.41
N GLN A 56 -1.90 -8.52 -3.89
CA GLN A 56 -0.44 -8.61 -3.94
C GLN A 56 0.09 -8.68 -5.38
N GLU A 57 -0.60 -9.36 -6.28
CA GLU A 57 -0.21 -9.44 -7.69
C GLU A 57 -0.37 -8.12 -8.43
N VAL A 58 -1.51 -7.43 -8.24
CA VAL A 58 -1.74 -6.09 -8.80
C VAL A 58 -0.67 -5.11 -8.30
N MET A 59 -0.40 -5.09 -7.00
CA MET A 59 0.62 -4.21 -6.41
C MET A 59 2.01 -4.48 -6.98
N LYS A 60 2.41 -5.76 -7.11
CA LYS A 60 3.70 -6.15 -7.72
C LYS A 60 3.78 -5.73 -9.19
N ALA A 61 2.71 -5.90 -9.95
CA ALA A 61 2.69 -5.50 -11.35
C ALA A 61 2.83 -3.99 -11.51
N LEU A 62 2.11 -3.20 -10.70
CA LEU A 62 2.23 -1.73 -10.68
C LEU A 62 3.66 -1.28 -10.35
N LEU A 63 4.30 -1.91 -9.37
CA LEU A 63 5.70 -1.59 -9.01
C LEU A 63 6.69 -1.92 -10.13
N ASN A 64 6.43 -2.97 -10.92
CA ASN A 64 7.30 -3.39 -12.01
C ASN A 64 7.09 -2.57 -13.29
N SER A 65 5.85 -2.18 -13.58
CA SER A 65 5.51 -1.44 -14.80
C SER A 65 5.81 0.06 -14.66
N ILE A 66 5.60 0.64 -13.48
CA ILE A 66 5.69 2.09 -13.27
C ILE A 66 6.94 2.44 -12.48
N LYS A 67 7.87 3.13 -13.14
CA LYS A 67 9.08 3.66 -12.49
C LYS A 67 8.83 5.07 -11.97
N VAL A 68 8.75 5.22 -10.66
CA VAL A 68 8.69 6.53 -9.97
C VAL A 68 10.01 6.79 -9.25
N THR A 69 10.53 8.01 -9.42
CA THR A 69 11.69 8.47 -8.64
C THR A 69 11.19 9.12 -7.37
N VAL A 70 11.23 8.38 -6.26
CA VAL A 70 10.84 8.89 -4.93
C VAL A 70 12.04 9.63 -4.30
N PRO A 71 11.88 10.90 -3.90
CA PRO A 71 12.91 11.64 -3.17
C PRO A 71 13.36 10.93 -1.88
N LYS A 72 14.67 10.90 -1.64
CA LYS A 72 15.26 10.21 -0.49
C LYS A 72 14.72 10.71 0.85
N ILE A 73 14.47 12.02 0.99
CA ILE A 73 14.00 12.60 2.24
C ILE A 73 12.60 12.11 2.63
N LEU A 74 11.70 11.86 1.65
CA LEU A 74 10.40 11.25 1.92
C LEU A 74 10.55 9.80 2.41
N ILE A 75 11.49 9.05 1.83
CA ILE A 75 11.80 7.68 2.27
C ILE A 75 12.35 7.70 3.69
N ASP A 76 13.31 8.57 3.99
CA ASP A 76 13.93 8.65 5.30
C ASP A 76 12.92 9.11 6.39
N GLU A 77 11.99 10.01 6.06
CA GLU A 77 10.91 10.44 6.95
C GLU A 77 9.91 9.32 7.26
N ASP A 78 9.46 8.58 6.25
CA ASP A 78 8.57 7.43 6.45
C ASP A 78 9.26 6.31 7.27
N VAL A 79 10.54 6.04 7.00
CA VAL A 79 11.33 5.08 7.79
C VAL A 79 11.44 5.51 9.25
N ASN A 80 11.69 6.79 9.52
CA ASN A 80 11.75 7.28 10.89
C ASN A 80 10.39 7.15 11.59
N SER A 81 9.30 7.51 10.92
CA SER A 81 7.94 7.35 11.45
C SER A 81 7.64 5.89 11.79
N ARG A 82 7.97 4.95 10.89
CA ARG A 82 7.79 3.51 11.13
C ARG A 82 8.62 2.98 12.29
N LEU A 83 9.87 3.43 12.43
CA LEU A 83 10.72 3.07 13.56
C LEU A 83 10.16 3.62 14.88
N SER A 84 9.67 4.86 14.90
CA SER A 84 9.00 5.44 16.07
C SER A 84 7.75 4.63 16.46
N GLN A 85 6.90 4.28 15.50
CA GLN A 85 5.72 3.45 15.76
C GLN A 85 6.08 2.02 16.21
N LEU A 86 7.21 1.49 15.77
CA LEU A 86 7.72 0.20 16.25
C LEU A 86 8.17 0.33 17.71
N LEU A 87 8.93 1.37 18.05
CA LEU A 87 9.39 1.65 19.41
C LEU A 87 8.21 1.78 20.37
N GLU A 88 7.20 2.59 20.03
CA GLU A 88 6.00 2.74 20.85
C GLU A 88 5.27 1.41 21.08
N ARG A 89 5.20 0.54 20.07
CA ARG A 89 4.59 -0.80 20.20
C ARG A 89 5.40 -1.72 21.09
N ILE A 90 6.72 -1.70 20.97
CA ILE A 90 7.65 -2.48 21.79
C ILE A 90 7.55 -2.03 23.26
N GLU A 91 7.55 -0.72 23.51
CA GLU A 91 7.41 -0.13 24.84
C GLU A 91 6.08 -0.49 25.49
N LYS A 92 4.96 -0.45 24.74
CA LYS A 92 3.64 -0.89 25.22
C LYS A 92 3.60 -2.36 25.63
N LEU A 93 4.44 -3.19 25.03
CA LEU A 93 4.60 -4.60 25.39
C LEU A 93 5.61 -4.82 26.54
N GLY A 94 6.21 -3.76 27.06
CA GLY A 94 7.24 -3.85 28.11
C GLY A 94 8.57 -4.44 27.64
N LEU A 95 8.83 -4.43 26.32
CA LEU A 95 10.04 -4.97 25.72
C LEU A 95 11.06 -3.85 25.45
N THR A 96 12.33 -4.21 25.26
CA THR A 96 13.36 -3.30 24.74
C THR A 96 13.63 -3.57 23.26
N LEU A 97 14.07 -2.54 22.53
CA LEU A 97 14.42 -2.70 21.11
C LEU A 97 15.51 -3.77 20.91
N GLU A 98 16.51 -3.81 21.80
CA GLU A 98 17.61 -4.78 21.73
C GLU A 98 17.12 -6.23 21.90
N SER A 99 16.23 -6.48 22.87
CA SER A 99 15.63 -7.79 23.08
C SER A 99 14.79 -8.22 21.86
N TYR A 100 13.99 -7.30 21.32
CA TYR A 100 13.20 -7.53 20.11
C TYR A 100 14.08 -7.88 18.91
N LEU A 101 15.11 -7.08 18.62
CA LEU A 101 16.04 -7.32 17.52
C LEU A 101 16.82 -8.63 17.68
N SER A 102 17.20 -8.97 18.91
CA SER A 102 17.88 -10.24 19.24
C SER A 102 16.99 -11.45 18.92
N SER A 103 15.69 -11.37 19.25
CA SER A 103 14.72 -12.43 18.94
C SER A 103 14.58 -12.66 17.42
N LEU A 104 14.68 -11.59 16.63
CA LEU A 104 14.62 -11.61 15.18
C LEU A 104 15.98 -11.90 14.52
N ARG A 105 17.07 -11.96 15.30
CA ARG A 105 18.46 -12.05 14.81
C ARG A 105 18.79 -10.95 13.78
N LYS A 106 18.31 -9.72 14.03
CA LYS A 106 18.54 -8.57 13.16
C LYS A 106 19.32 -7.48 13.88
N THR A 107 20.04 -6.67 13.11
CA THR A 107 20.69 -5.45 13.60
C THR A 107 19.81 -4.23 13.31
N PRO A 108 20.00 -3.11 14.04
CA PRO A 108 19.31 -1.85 13.76
C PRO A 108 19.51 -1.38 12.31
N ASP A 109 20.73 -1.50 11.78
CA ASP A 109 21.05 -1.18 10.39
C ASP A 109 20.31 -2.06 9.38
N SER A 110 20.22 -3.37 9.64
CA SER A 110 19.47 -4.29 8.78
C SER A 110 17.99 -3.91 8.75
N LEU A 111 17.41 -3.67 9.93
CA LEU A 111 16.01 -3.26 10.04
C LEU A 111 15.75 -1.94 9.28
N ARG A 112 16.65 -0.96 9.42
CA ARG A 112 16.53 0.33 8.73
C ARG A 112 16.64 0.18 7.21
N LYS A 113 17.49 -0.72 6.71
CA LYS A 113 17.58 -1.00 5.26
C LYS A 113 16.32 -1.68 4.73
N GLU A 114 15.78 -2.65 5.46
CA GLU A 114 14.52 -3.29 5.08
C GLU A 114 13.37 -2.29 5.04
N TYR A 115 13.26 -1.43 6.06
CA TYR A 115 12.25 -0.38 6.07
C TYR A 115 12.46 0.62 4.94
N LYS A 116 13.69 0.93 4.54
CA LYS A 116 13.94 1.79 3.37
C LYS A 116 13.36 1.22 2.08
N GLU A 117 13.57 -0.07 1.82
CA GLU A 117 13.01 -0.71 0.63
C GLU A 117 11.48 -0.82 0.71
N GLN A 118 10.94 -1.17 1.88
CA GLN A 118 9.49 -1.21 2.09
C GLN A 118 8.84 0.17 1.94
N SER A 119 9.41 1.21 2.55
CA SER A 119 8.95 2.60 2.43
C SER A 119 9.02 3.08 0.99
N ARG A 120 10.09 2.76 0.26
CA ARG A 120 10.20 3.09 -1.16
C ARG A 120 9.07 2.46 -1.97
N GLN A 121 8.82 1.17 -1.78
CA GLN A 121 7.72 0.47 -2.47
C GLN A 121 6.35 1.02 -2.07
N SER A 122 6.11 1.22 -0.77
CA SER A 122 4.86 1.75 -0.23
C SER A 122 4.56 3.15 -0.77
N ILE A 123 5.52 4.07 -0.71
CA ILE A 123 5.35 5.44 -1.22
C ILE A 123 5.13 5.42 -2.74
N THR A 124 5.86 4.56 -3.46
CA THR A 124 5.66 4.42 -4.92
C THR A 124 4.23 3.98 -5.23
N LEU A 125 3.73 2.94 -4.56
CA LEU A 125 2.37 2.46 -4.72
C LEU A 125 1.34 3.52 -4.36
N ASP A 126 1.54 4.22 -3.25
CA ASP A 126 0.65 5.30 -2.81
C ASP A 126 0.52 6.42 -3.85
N LEU A 127 1.65 6.79 -4.45
CA LEU A 127 1.72 7.80 -5.50
C LEU A 127 1.03 7.32 -6.78
N VAL A 128 1.32 6.09 -7.20
CA VAL A 128 0.73 5.48 -8.40
C VAL A 128 -0.78 5.32 -8.27
N LEU A 129 -1.27 4.76 -7.16
CA LEU A 129 -2.71 4.57 -6.93
C LEU A 129 -3.46 5.89 -6.85
N ASN A 130 -2.83 6.92 -6.27
CA ASN A 130 -3.42 8.26 -6.26
C ASN A 130 -3.53 8.83 -7.68
N GLU A 131 -2.53 8.64 -8.51
CA GLU A 131 -2.57 9.11 -9.90
C GLU A 131 -3.59 8.34 -10.74
N ILE A 132 -3.70 7.03 -10.55
CA ILE A 132 -4.74 6.20 -11.19
C ILE A 132 -6.13 6.68 -10.74
N ALA A 133 -6.34 6.90 -9.44
CA ALA A 133 -7.61 7.38 -8.91
C ALA A 133 -8.01 8.75 -9.49
N LYS A 134 -7.03 9.63 -9.74
CA LYS A 134 -7.27 10.92 -10.41
C LYS A 134 -7.59 10.75 -11.90
N GLN A 135 -6.82 9.92 -12.61
CA GLN A 135 -7.00 9.69 -14.04
C GLN A 135 -8.35 9.01 -14.34
N GLU A 136 -8.80 8.10 -13.48
CA GLU A 136 -10.10 7.42 -13.58
C GLU A 136 -11.25 8.23 -12.94
N GLU A 137 -10.97 9.45 -12.44
CA GLU A 137 -11.92 10.32 -11.74
C GLU A 137 -12.76 9.58 -10.68
N ILE A 138 -12.11 8.73 -9.88
CA ILE A 138 -12.79 7.95 -8.85
C ILE A 138 -13.31 8.90 -7.77
N LYS A 139 -14.63 8.99 -7.68
CA LYS A 139 -15.35 9.81 -6.69
C LYS A 139 -15.89 8.91 -5.60
N VAL A 140 -15.66 9.32 -4.36
CA VAL A 140 -16.20 8.65 -3.16
C VAL A 140 -17.37 9.49 -2.67
N SER A 141 -18.49 8.85 -2.36
CA SER A 141 -19.67 9.56 -1.85
C SER A 141 -19.48 9.99 -0.40
N LYS A 142 -20.21 11.03 0.03
CA LYS A 142 -20.21 11.46 1.44
C LYS A 142 -20.64 10.32 2.37
N GLU A 143 -21.58 9.49 1.93
CA GLU A 143 -22.07 8.34 2.68
C GLU A 143 -20.98 7.30 2.92
N GLN A 144 -20.12 7.04 1.94
CA GLN A 144 -18.97 6.13 2.09
C GLN A 144 -17.96 6.68 3.10
N VAL A 145 -17.70 7.99 3.08
CA VAL A 145 -16.82 8.66 4.06
C VAL A 145 -17.42 8.56 5.47
N GLU A 146 -18.72 8.83 5.62
CA GLU A 146 -19.40 8.71 6.91
C GLU A 146 -19.42 7.27 7.44
N ALA A 147 -19.63 6.29 6.56
CA ALA A 147 -19.55 4.89 6.92
C ALA A 147 -18.14 4.51 7.40
N ALA A 148 -17.09 5.00 6.73
CA ALA A 148 -15.71 4.77 7.15
C ALA A 148 -15.37 5.44 8.51
N ILE A 149 -15.88 6.65 8.75
CA ILE A 149 -15.75 7.33 10.05
C ILE A 149 -16.45 6.54 11.15
N LYS A 150 -17.68 6.07 10.91
CA LYS A 150 -18.43 5.24 11.87
C LYS A 150 -17.73 3.91 12.16
N ALA A 151 -17.15 3.28 11.14
CA ALA A 151 -16.42 2.02 11.31
C ALA A 151 -15.11 2.20 12.10
N SER A 152 -14.49 3.39 12.00
CA SER A 152 -13.22 3.70 12.67
C SER A 152 -13.40 4.28 14.08
N GLY A 153 -14.53 4.92 14.33
CA GLY A 153 -14.89 5.51 15.63
C GLY A 153 -15.93 4.67 16.36
N ALA A 154 -15.50 3.61 17.05
CA ALA A 154 -16.34 2.93 18.04
C ALA A 154 -16.64 3.85 19.26
N ASP A 155 -15.72 4.79 19.54
CA ASP A 155 -15.82 5.77 20.62
C ASP A 155 -16.40 7.12 20.16
N PRO A 156 -17.37 7.70 20.90
CA PRO A 156 -17.98 8.99 20.57
C PRO A 156 -16.97 10.15 20.47
N THR A 157 -15.94 10.14 21.32
CA THR A 157 -14.88 11.17 21.37
C THR A 157 -13.93 11.11 20.19
N LEU A 158 -13.69 9.92 19.65
CA LEU A 158 -12.89 9.71 18.44
C LEU A 158 -13.67 10.14 17.19
N LYS A 159 -14.97 9.89 17.17
CA LYS A 159 -15.84 10.31 16.06
C LYS A 159 -15.82 11.82 15.85
N GLU A 160 -15.92 12.63 16.91
CA GLU A 160 -15.86 14.10 16.80
C GLU A 160 -14.52 14.60 16.24
N LYS A 161 -13.40 13.97 16.60
CA LYS A 161 -12.07 14.31 16.07
C LYS A 161 -11.94 13.97 14.58
N LEU A 162 -12.50 12.83 14.17
CA LEU A 162 -12.50 12.37 12.78
C LEU A 162 -13.49 13.15 11.91
N ASP A 163 -14.45 13.85 12.50
CA ASP A 163 -15.48 14.60 11.78
C ASP A 163 -15.02 15.97 11.28
N THR A 164 -13.77 16.34 11.57
CA THR A 164 -13.19 17.59 11.10
C THR A 164 -13.03 17.61 9.57
N PRO A 165 -13.13 18.78 8.91
CA PRO A 165 -13.02 18.89 7.45
C PRO A 165 -11.71 18.32 6.89
N GLU A 166 -10.61 18.44 7.64
CA GLU A 166 -9.30 17.93 7.26
C GLU A 166 -9.26 16.39 7.30
N GLN A 167 -9.77 15.78 8.37
CA GLN A 167 -9.82 14.33 8.51
C GLN A 167 -10.77 13.68 7.50
N ARG A 168 -11.92 14.31 7.23
CA ARG A 168 -12.83 13.86 6.17
C ARG A 168 -12.14 13.81 4.80
N ARG A 169 -11.37 14.84 4.44
CA ARG A 169 -10.58 14.86 3.18
C ARG A 169 -9.51 13.77 3.15
N PHE A 170 -8.87 13.51 4.29
CA PHE A 170 -7.88 12.45 4.40
C PHE A 170 -8.52 11.06 4.20
N ILE A 171 -9.64 10.79 4.87
CA ILE A 171 -10.40 9.55 4.74
C ILE A 171 -10.89 9.39 3.30
N GLU A 172 -11.40 10.45 2.69
CA GLU A 172 -11.82 10.44 1.29
C GLU A 172 -10.66 10.06 0.35
N ALA A 173 -9.47 10.62 0.56
CA ALA A 173 -8.29 10.28 -0.23
C ALA A 173 -7.89 8.79 -0.07
N ILE A 174 -7.98 8.24 1.14
CA ILE A 174 -7.74 6.82 1.39
C ILE A 174 -8.76 5.95 0.66
N LEU A 175 -10.04 6.30 0.76
CA LEU A 175 -11.12 5.55 0.11
C LEU A 175 -11.00 5.57 -1.41
N ARG A 176 -10.59 6.69 -2.02
CA ARG A 176 -10.35 6.78 -3.46
C ARG A 176 -9.23 5.84 -3.90
N LYS A 177 -8.12 5.81 -3.17
CA LYS A 177 -7.00 4.89 -3.47
C LYS A 177 -7.43 3.43 -3.34
N ARG A 178 -8.21 3.10 -2.30
CA ARG A 178 -8.75 1.75 -2.11
C ARG A 178 -9.67 1.35 -3.26
N ALA A 179 -10.58 2.24 -3.65
CA ALA A 179 -11.47 2.01 -4.78
C ALA A 179 -10.72 1.85 -6.12
N ALA A 180 -9.62 2.59 -6.31
CA ALA A 180 -8.72 2.39 -7.46
C ALA A 180 -8.10 1.00 -7.45
N LEU A 181 -7.63 0.54 -6.29
CA LEU A 181 -7.09 -0.81 -6.18
C LEU A 181 -8.17 -1.87 -6.42
N ASP A 182 -9.39 -1.68 -5.91
CA ASP A 182 -10.52 -2.57 -6.16
C ASP A 182 -10.92 -2.62 -7.65
N SER A 183 -10.87 -1.49 -8.38
CA SER A 183 -11.13 -1.45 -9.82
C SER A 183 -10.08 -2.23 -10.61
N LEU A 184 -8.82 -2.23 -10.15
CA LEU A 184 -7.75 -3.01 -10.76
C LEU A 184 -7.85 -4.50 -10.46
N ILE A 185 -8.27 -4.89 -9.25
CA ILE A 185 -8.53 -6.29 -8.91
C ILE A 185 -9.65 -6.86 -9.79
N ALA A 186 -10.70 -6.08 -10.06
CA ALA A 186 -11.82 -6.53 -10.88
C ALA A 186 -11.43 -6.88 -12.34
N LEU A 187 -10.22 -6.54 -12.77
CA LEU A 187 -9.66 -6.91 -14.09
C LEU A 187 -9.00 -8.30 -14.11
N ILE A 188 -8.86 -8.98 -12.97
CA ILE A 188 -8.22 -10.29 -12.79
C ILE A 188 -9.16 -11.28 -12.10
#